data_AF-A0A7Z9FJ71-F1
#
_entry.id   AF-A0A7Z9FJ71-F1
#
_cell.length_a   1.000
_cell.length_b   1.000
_cell.length_c   1.000
_cell.angle_alpha   90.00
_cell.angle_beta   90.00
_cell.angle_gamma   90.00
#
_symmetry.space_group_name_H-M   'P 1'
#
loop_
_entity.id
_entity.type
_entity.pdbx_description
1 polymer ?
#
loop_
_entity_poly.entity_id
_entity_poly.type
_entity_poly.pdbx_seq_one_letter_code
_entity_poly.pdbx_strand_id
1 'polypeptide(L)'
;MACADGNYADIEVKVSSQSESGNDGIKRPRFHYSTQVRLARQVPMTPLHDRIDLSNTHNLPGSSFYQDGTLFHGPKFQGIQQVLNIGEQGLTLECSLPAISSTEVGQFASQHFNPFAADLAFQAMLIWAWRFHQSGSLPLKTDTLEHFRKVPFETQFYLSMSVNKNSATALSANLFLHDEQGLMYARILGAEVTLSKSLNALFGKKSSKPGKSRIRN
;
A
#
# COMPACT_ATOMS: atom_id res chain seq x y z
N MET A 1 -25.18 17.83 5.00
CA MET A 1 -26.48 17.60 5.68
C MET A 1 -26.23 16.44 6.62
N ALA A 2 -26.22 16.67 7.94
CA ALA A 2 -25.87 15.66 8.93
C ALA A 2 -27.06 14.69 9.09
N CYS A 3 -26.87 13.41 8.76
CA CYS A 3 -27.85 12.38 9.09
C CYS A 3 -27.79 12.10 10.59
N ALA A 4 -28.94 12.24 11.23
CA ALA A 4 -29.15 12.14 12.66
C ALA A 4 -29.22 10.68 13.11
N ASP A 5 -28.06 10.06 13.27
CA ASP A 5 -27.80 9.03 14.29
C ASP A 5 -26.45 9.43 14.89
N GLY A 6 -26.43 9.97 16.11
CA GLY A 6 -25.28 10.68 16.73
C GLY A 6 -24.00 9.86 16.99
N ASN A 7 -23.75 8.81 16.21
CA ASN A 7 -22.63 7.87 16.30
C ASN A 7 -21.54 8.12 15.26
N TYR A 8 -21.85 8.84 14.17
CA TYR A 8 -20.89 9.07 13.08
C TYR A 8 -20.87 10.53 12.62
N ALA A 9 -19.70 10.97 12.13
CA ALA A 9 -19.53 12.20 11.37
C ALA A 9 -18.99 11.87 9.97
N ASP A 10 -19.68 12.33 8.94
CA ASP A 10 -19.25 12.15 7.54
C ASP A 10 -18.61 13.44 7.02
N ILE A 11 -17.41 13.31 6.46
CA ILE A 11 -16.58 14.41 5.95
C ILE A 11 -16.20 14.10 4.50
N GLU A 12 -16.55 14.98 3.58
CA GLU A 12 -16.00 14.93 2.22
C GLU A 12 -14.61 15.54 2.20
N VAL A 13 -13.64 14.79 1.67
CA VAL A 13 -12.24 15.22 1.58
C VAL A 13 -11.85 15.28 0.11
N LYS A 14 -11.23 16.39 -0.30
CA LYS A 14 -10.61 16.57 -1.61
C LYS A 14 -9.20 17.10 -1.45
N VAL A 15 -8.24 16.45 -2.09
CA VAL A 15 -6.84 16.86 -2.15
C VAL A 15 -6.57 17.38 -3.56
N SER A 16 -6.21 18.66 -3.66
CA SER A 16 -5.91 19.33 -4.92
C SER A 16 -4.73 20.28 -4.78
N SER A 17 -3.99 20.51 -5.86
CA SER A 17 -3.04 21.61 -5.97
C SER A 17 -3.56 22.66 -6.96
N GLN A 18 -2.99 23.85 -6.94
CA GLN A 18 -3.21 24.83 -8.01
C GLN A 18 -2.21 24.56 -9.13
N SER A 19 -2.66 24.62 -10.39
CA SER A 19 -1.72 24.66 -11.51
C SER A 19 -0.89 25.95 -11.46
N GLU A 20 0.33 25.91 -11.98
CA GLU A 20 0.97 27.13 -12.44
C GLU A 20 0.05 27.80 -13.47
N SER A 21 0.06 29.13 -13.52
CA SER A 21 -0.80 29.88 -14.43
C SER A 21 -0.51 29.44 -15.86
N GLY A 22 -1.53 28.98 -16.59
CA GLY A 22 -1.42 28.81 -18.03
C GLY A 22 -1.22 30.15 -18.73
N ASN A 23 -1.01 30.12 -20.06
CA ASN A 23 -0.86 31.30 -20.90
C ASN A 23 -2.00 32.35 -20.74
N ASP A 24 -3.17 31.93 -20.24
CA ASP A 24 -4.34 32.79 -20.05
C ASP A 24 -4.40 33.48 -18.67
N GLY A 25 -3.39 33.33 -17.81
CA GLY A 25 -3.40 33.95 -16.46
C GLY A 25 -4.27 33.23 -15.41
N ILE A 26 -5.06 32.24 -15.82
CA ILE A 26 -6.03 31.55 -14.95
C ILE A 26 -5.40 30.31 -14.30
N LYS A 27 -5.33 30.30 -12.97
CA LYS A 27 -4.98 29.12 -12.18
C LYS A 27 -6.18 28.19 -12.09
N ARG A 28 -6.02 26.93 -12.53
CA ARG A 28 -7.07 25.90 -12.43
C ARG A 28 -6.68 24.87 -11.36
N PRO A 29 -7.63 24.33 -10.58
CA PRO A 29 -7.32 23.26 -9.63
C PRO A 29 -6.94 21.98 -10.38
N ARG A 30 -5.88 21.32 -9.92
CA ARG A 30 -5.53 19.94 -10.28
C ARG A 30 -5.95 19.04 -9.13
N PHE A 31 -6.96 18.21 -9.37
CA PHE A 31 -7.45 17.23 -8.40
C PHE A 31 -6.53 16.01 -8.36
N HIS A 32 -6.20 15.56 -7.15
CA HIS A 32 -5.36 14.38 -6.94
C HIS A 32 -6.17 13.23 -6.36
N TYR A 33 -6.87 13.47 -5.25
CA TYR A 33 -7.63 12.45 -4.53
C TYR A 33 -8.93 13.03 -3.97
N SER A 34 -9.93 12.17 -3.81
CA SER A 34 -11.15 12.49 -3.07
C SER A 34 -11.67 11.26 -2.35
N THR A 35 -12.30 11.46 -1.21
CA THR A 35 -12.96 10.38 -0.47
C THR A 35 -14.05 10.95 0.44
N GLN A 36 -14.90 10.06 0.97
CA GLN A 36 -15.76 10.35 2.10
C GLN A 36 -15.19 9.64 3.33
N VAL A 37 -14.88 10.39 4.37
CA VAL A 37 -14.39 9.87 5.64
C VAL A 37 -15.56 9.81 6.61
N ARG A 38 -15.87 8.61 7.09
CA ARG A 38 -16.81 8.39 8.20
C ARG A 38 -16.04 8.19 9.50
N LEU A 39 -16.19 9.11 10.44
CA LEU A 39 -15.61 9.02 11.77
C LEU A 39 -16.64 8.47 12.75
N ALA A 40 -16.31 7.37 13.42
CA ALA A 40 -17.13 6.80 14.48
C ALA A 40 -16.78 7.41 15.85
N ARG A 41 -17.77 7.65 16.70
CA ARG A 41 -17.55 8.15 18.07
C ARG A 41 -16.78 7.16 18.95
N GLN A 42 -16.97 5.87 18.70
CA GLN A 42 -16.27 4.78 19.36
C GLN A 42 -15.72 3.83 18.31
N VAL A 43 -14.55 3.26 18.57
CA VAL A 43 -13.98 2.21 17.73
C VAL A 43 -14.93 1.00 17.80
N PRO A 44 -15.48 0.52 16.68
CA PRO A 44 -16.34 -0.65 16.68
C PRO A 44 -15.54 -1.89 17.09
N MET A 45 -16.24 -2.94 17.53
CA MET A 45 -15.58 -4.22 17.83
C MET A 45 -14.77 -4.70 16.62
N THR A 46 -13.48 -4.97 16.85
CA THR A 46 -12.57 -5.37 15.78
C THR A 46 -12.96 -6.74 15.24
N PRO A 47 -13.25 -6.86 13.94
CA PRO A 47 -13.58 -8.14 13.34
C PRO A 47 -12.34 -9.04 13.23
N LEU A 48 -12.56 -10.35 13.24
CA LEU A 48 -11.57 -11.35 12.87
C LEU A 48 -11.57 -11.55 11.35
N HIS A 49 -10.40 -11.86 10.79
CA HIS A 49 -10.28 -12.32 9.42
C HIS A 49 -10.50 -13.84 9.37
N ASP A 50 -11.60 -14.26 8.75
CA ASP A 50 -12.04 -15.66 8.80
C ASP A 50 -11.21 -16.62 7.93
N ARG A 51 -10.26 -16.11 7.14
CA ARG A 51 -9.50 -16.88 6.13
C ARG A 51 -8.03 -16.52 6.12
N ILE A 52 -7.31 -16.97 7.13
CA ILE A 52 -5.88 -16.75 7.27
C ILE A 52 -5.13 -17.99 6.76
N ASP A 53 -4.19 -17.77 5.82
CA ASP A 53 -3.22 -18.77 5.41
C ASP A 53 -1.81 -18.28 5.73
N LEU A 54 -1.27 -18.71 6.88
CA LEU A 54 0.11 -18.44 7.28
C LEU A 54 1.08 -19.54 6.83
N SER A 55 0.67 -20.45 5.93
CA SER A 55 1.57 -21.46 5.43
C SER A 55 2.73 -20.81 4.67
N ASN A 56 3.95 -21.11 5.10
CA ASN A 56 5.16 -20.56 4.52
C ASN A 56 5.67 -21.46 3.38
N THR A 57 4.83 -21.62 2.35
CA THR A 57 5.13 -22.50 1.21
C THR A 57 6.15 -21.93 0.24
N HIS A 58 6.33 -20.62 0.23
CA HIS A 58 7.22 -19.93 -0.71
C HIS A 58 8.50 -19.40 -0.05
N ASN A 59 8.44 -18.96 1.22
CA ASN A 59 9.60 -18.53 2.00
C ASN A 59 10.49 -17.51 1.25
N LEU A 60 9.88 -16.53 0.57
CA LEU A 60 10.62 -15.52 -0.20
C LEU A 60 10.95 -14.31 0.69
N PRO A 61 12.24 -13.99 0.91
CA PRO A 61 12.62 -12.84 1.73
C PRO A 61 12.10 -11.52 1.13
N GLY A 62 11.40 -10.71 1.92
CA GLY A 62 10.90 -9.40 1.48
C GLY A 62 12.02 -8.47 0.99
N SER A 63 13.21 -8.60 1.58
CA SER A 63 14.42 -7.87 1.20
C SER A 63 14.80 -8.04 -0.29
N SER A 64 14.52 -9.19 -0.91
CA SER A 64 14.86 -9.39 -2.33
C SER A 64 14.09 -8.44 -3.24
N PHE A 65 12.81 -8.19 -2.95
CA PHE A 65 11.95 -7.30 -3.74
C PHE A 65 12.37 -5.83 -3.64
N TYR A 66 12.91 -5.41 -2.51
CA TYR A 66 13.49 -4.07 -2.36
C TYR A 66 14.86 -3.95 -3.05
N GLN A 67 15.65 -5.04 -3.03
CA GLN A 67 16.98 -5.06 -3.62
C GLN A 67 16.97 -5.15 -5.14
N ASP A 68 16.04 -5.89 -5.73
CA ASP A 68 15.92 -6.07 -7.18
C ASP A 68 15.17 -4.91 -7.88
N GLY A 69 14.49 -4.06 -7.10
CA GLY A 69 13.75 -2.90 -7.60
C GLY A 69 12.30 -3.21 -8.00
N THR A 70 11.79 -4.40 -7.67
CA THR A 70 10.35 -4.68 -7.73
C THR A 70 9.59 -3.70 -6.83
N LEU A 71 10.12 -3.44 -5.64
CA LEU A 71 9.66 -2.43 -4.69
C LEU A 71 10.71 -1.31 -4.60
N PHE A 72 10.33 -0.10 -5.01
CA PHE A 72 11.21 1.08 -5.03
C PHE A 72 11.26 1.86 -3.70
N HIS A 73 10.69 1.29 -2.64
CA HIS A 73 10.42 1.97 -1.38
C HIS A 73 11.69 2.16 -0.54
N GLY A 74 11.83 3.35 0.08
CA GLY A 74 12.95 3.65 0.97
C GLY A 74 12.86 2.91 2.32
N PRO A 75 13.96 2.85 3.11
CA PRO A 75 14.07 1.97 4.28
C PRO A 75 12.92 2.05 5.31
N LYS A 76 12.31 3.22 5.49
CA LYS A 76 11.20 3.43 6.42
C LYS A 76 9.87 2.80 5.97
N PHE A 77 9.76 2.44 4.69
CA PHE A 77 8.63 1.75 4.09
C PHE A 77 8.95 0.27 3.78
N GLN A 78 10.16 -0.21 4.13
CA GLN A 78 10.58 -1.60 3.91
C GLN A 78 10.07 -2.51 5.02
N GLY A 79 8.75 -2.67 5.08
CA GLY A 79 8.08 -3.42 6.15
C GLY A 79 7.85 -4.90 5.84
N ILE A 80 7.99 -5.34 4.59
CA ILE A 80 7.76 -6.74 4.20
C ILE A 80 8.99 -7.56 4.61
N GLN A 81 8.80 -8.48 5.55
CA GLN A 81 9.84 -9.40 6.00
C GLN A 81 9.89 -10.63 5.10
N GLN A 82 8.73 -11.16 4.73
CA GLN A 82 8.63 -12.38 3.93
C GLN A 82 7.31 -12.47 3.16
N VAL A 83 7.35 -13.06 1.96
CA VAL A 83 6.16 -13.59 1.28
C VAL A 83 6.01 -15.05 1.70
N LEU A 84 4.98 -15.35 2.50
CA LEU A 84 4.71 -16.69 3.02
C LEU A 84 4.16 -17.60 1.92
N ASN A 85 3.16 -17.11 1.21
CA ASN A 85 2.51 -17.78 0.09
C ASN A 85 2.08 -16.75 -0.96
N ILE A 86 2.09 -17.16 -2.22
CA ILE A 86 1.64 -16.35 -3.35
C ILE A 86 1.07 -17.26 -4.44
N GLY A 87 -0.07 -16.88 -5.01
CA GLY A 87 -0.76 -17.60 -6.06
C GLY A 87 -1.70 -16.69 -6.85
N GLU A 88 -2.38 -17.23 -7.87
CA GLU A 88 -3.30 -16.42 -8.71
C GLU A 88 -4.46 -15.80 -7.91
N GLN A 89 -4.84 -16.43 -6.80
CA GLN A 89 -5.93 -15.96 -5.95
C GLN A 89 -5.49 -14.91 -4.92
N GLY A 90 -4.20 -14.69 -4.71
CA GLY A 90 -3.75 -13.84 -3.62
C GLY A 90 -2.32 -14.08 -3.14
N LEU A 91 -1.99 -13.48 -2.01
CA LEU A 91 -0.75 -13.72 -1.30
C LEU A 91 -0.92 -13.40 0.19
N THR A 92 -0.01 -13.92 1.01
CA THR A 92 0.12 -13.53 2.41
C THR A 92 1.56 -13.11 2.70
N LEU A 93 1.70 -11.96 3.35
CA LEU A 93 2.97 -11.39 3.78
C LEU A 93 3.10 -11.46 5.29
N GLU A 94 4.32 -11.70 5.74
CA GLU A 94 4.77 -11.38 7.08
C GLU A 94 5.45 -10.00 7.05
N CYS A 95 5.06 -9.13 7.98
CA CYS A 95 5.46 -7.73 8.01
C CYS A 95 5.94 -7.31 9.40
N SER A 96 6.87 -6.36 9.44
CA SER A 96 7.29 -5.60 10.61
C SER A 96 7.92 -4.31 10.15
N LEU A 97 7.49 -3.18 10.71
CA LEU A 97 8.00 -1.85 10.36
C LEU A 97 9.00 -1.37 11.42
N PRO A 98 10.13 -0.77 11.03
CA PRO A 98 11.07 -0.21 11.99
C PRO A 98 10.44 0.95 12.76
N ALA A 99 10.93 1.25 13.96
CA ALA A 99 10.56 2.48 14.64
C ALA A 99 10.92 3.71 13.78
N ILE A 100 10.02 4.69 13.81
CA ILE A 100 10.19 5.97 13.10
C ILE A 100 9.99 7.08 14.13
N SER A 101 10.98 7.95 14.26
CA SER A 101 10.91 9.07 15.21
C SER A 101 9.82 10.06 14.80
N SER A 102 9.24 10.78 15.77
CA SER A 102 8.27 11.84 15.49
C SER A 102 8.81 12.90 14.54
N THR A 103 10.11 13.21 14.62
CA THR A 103 10.81 14.12 13.71
C THR A 103 10.80 13.61 12.27
N GLU A 104 11.06 12.31 12.06
CA GLU A 104 11.04 11.70 10.71
C GLU A 104 9.64 11.60 10.13
N VAL A 105 8.61 11.35 10.97
CA VAL A 105 7.21 11.32 10.50
C VAL A 105 6.68 12.74 10.22
N GLY A 106 7.16 13.74 10.95
CA GLY A 106 6.76 15.14 10.79
C GLY A 106 5.27 15.35 11.07
N GLN A 107 4.63 16.19 10.25
CA GLN A 107 3.21 16.56 10.41
C GLN A 107 2.21 15.40 10.25
N PHE A 108 2.68 14.22 9.82
CA PHE A 108 1.85 13.04 9.61
C PHE A 108 1.80 12.11 10.84
N ALA A 109 2.40 12.54 11.97
CA ALA A 109 2.39 11.77 13.20
C ALA A 109 0.94 11.56 13.68
N SER A 110 0.55 10.30 13.86
CA SER A 110 -0.79 9.93 14.28
C SER A 110 -0.76 8.95 15.45
N GLN A 111 -1.61 9.21 16.44
CA GLN A 111 -1.79 8.30 17.58
C GLN A 111 -2.55 7.04 17.19
N HIS A 112 -3.45 7.13 16.20
CA HIS A 112 -4.40 6.07 15.87
C HIS A 112 -4.08 5.38 14.55
N PHE A 113 -3.42 6.04 13.61
CA PHE A 113 -3.19 5.48 12.27
C PHE A 113 -1.70 5.31 11.99
N ASN A 114 -1.33 4.19 11.36
CA ASN A 114 0.03 3.97 10.87
C ASN A 114 0.01 4.00 9.33
N PRO A 115 0.34 5.15 8.69
CA PRO A 115 0.30 5.28 7.24
C PRO A 115 1.33 4.39 6.53
N PHE A 116 2.45 4.07 7.18
CA PHE A 116 3.47 3.19 6.64
C PHE A 116 2.96 1.75 6.52
N ALA A 117 2.13 1.30 7.48
CA ALA A 117 1.52 -0.03 7.40
C ALA A 117 0.48 -0.12 6.29
N ALA A 118 -0.33 0.93 6.11
CA ALA A 118 -1.31 0.98 5.03
C ALA A 118 -0.65 0.93 3.63
N ASP A 119 0.52 1.55 3.46
CA ASP A 119 1.28 1.50 2.21
C ASP A 119 1.71 0.08 1.81
N LEU A 120 2.03 -0.78 2.78
CA LEU A 120 2.41 -2.18 2.51
C LEU A 120 1.30 -2.96 1.78
N ALA A 121 0.05 -2.54 1.90
CA ALA A 121 -1.06 -3.12 1.13
C ALA A 121 -0.88 -2.91 -0.37
N PHE A 122 -0.49 -1.72 -0.80
CA PHE A 122 -0.21 -1.47 -2.21
C PHE A 122 1.13 -2.07 -2.66
N GLN A 123 2.10 -2.24 -1.74
CA GLN A 123 3.30 -3.03 -2.02
C GLN A 123 2.97 -4.51 -2.28
N ALA A 124 2.01 -5.10 -1.55
CA ALA A 124 1.52 -6.45 -1.80
C ALA A 124 0.93 -6.59 -3.22
N MET A 125 0.10 -5.64 -3.63
CA MET A 125 -0.45 -5.60 -4.99
C MET A 125 0.66 -5.51 -6.05
N LEU A 126 1.72 -4.75 -5.78
CA LEU A 126 2.86 -4.61 -6.70
C LEU A 126 3.68 -5.91 -6.81
N ILE A 127 3.93 -6.61 -5.70
CA ILE A 127 4.58 -7.95 -5.73
C ILE A 127 3.76 -8.90 -6.60
N TRP A 128 2.44 -8.93 -6.41
CA TRP A 128 1.55 -9.79 -7.18
C TRP A 128 1.55 -9.41 -8.67
N ALA A 129 1.39 -8.11 -8.97
CA ALA A 129 1.42 -7.60 -10.34
C ALA A 129 2.73 -7.94 -11.07
N TRP A 130 3.86 -7.86 -10.37
CA TRP A 130 5.14 -8.26 -10.91
C TRP A 130 5.20 -9.75 -11.24
N ARG A 131 4.74 -10.59 -10.29
CA ARG A 131 4.78 -12.05 -10.41
C ARG A 131 3.93 -12.60 -11.57
N PHE A 132 2.78 -11.98 -11.85
CA PHE A 132 1.80 -12.49 -12.81
C PHE A 132 1.73 -11.68 -14.11
N HIS A 133 2.09 -10.39 -14.10
CA HIS A 133 2.01 -9.49 -15.27
C HIS A 133 3.34 -8.84 -15.66
N GLN A 134 4.42 -9.04 -14.89
CA GLN A 134 5.73 -8.42 -15.12
C GLN A 134 5.64 -6.90 -15.30
N SER A 135 4.71 -6.28 -14.57
CA SER A 135 4.34 -4.89 -14.73
C SER A 135 4.37 -4.18 -13.39
N GLY A 136 4.93 -2.97 -13.38
CA GLY A 136 4.73 -2.03 -12.28
C GLY A 136 3.28 -1.60 -12.17
N SER A 137 2.90 -1.08 -11.02
CA SER A 137 1.55 -0.66 -10.75
C SER A 137 1.46 0.69 -10.04
N LEU A 138 0.36 1.41 -10.25
CA LEU A 138 0.02 2.63 -9.50
C LEU A 138 -1.39 2.53 -8.91
N PRO A 139 -1.60 2.96 -7.65
CA PRO A 139 -2.94 3.04 -7.05
C PRO A 139 -3.89 3.88 -7.90
N LEU A 140 -5.10 3.37 -8.12
CA LEU A 140 -6.17 4.05 -8.84
C LEU A 140 -7.29 4.47 -7.89
N LYS A 141 -7.87 3.49 -7.18
CA LYS A 141 -8.97 3.72 -6.25
C LYS A 141 -9.04 2.65 -5.17
N THR A 142 -9.90 2.89 -4.20
CA THR A 142 -10.31 1.94 -3.17
C THR A 142 -11.77 2.19 -2.89
N ASP A 143 -12.59 1.14 -2.88
CA ASP A 143 -14.01 1.30 -2.61
C ASP A 143 -14.25 1.56 -1.12
N THR A 144 -13.51 0.90 -0.22
CA THR A 144 -13.60 1.15 1.23
C THR A 144 -12.28 0.84 1.93
N LEU A 145 -11.88 1.71 2.86
CA LEU A 145 -10.84 1.43 3.85
C LEU A 145 -11.47 1.57 5.24
N GLU A 146 -11.46 0.49 6.01
CA GLU A 146 -11.87 0.48 7.41
C GLU A 146 -10.66 0.25 8.30
N HIS A 147 -10.54 1.08 9.32
CA HIS A 147 -9.45 1.06 10.28
C HIS A 147 -10.01 0.74 11.67
N PHE A 148 -9.46 -0.28 12.31
CA PHE A 148 -9.93 -0.75 13.62
C PHE A 148 -8.90 -0.50 14.72
N ARG A 149 -7.62 -0.73 14.45
CA ARG A 149 -6.53 -0.52 15.42
C ARG A 149 -5.23 -0.17 14.72
N LYS A 150 -4.39 0.61 15.42
CA LYS A 150 -3.06 0.98 14.94
C LYS A 150 -2.17 -0.26 14.82
N VAL A 151 -1.47 -0.41 13.69
CA VAL A 151 -0.34 -1.34 13.58
C VAL A 151 0.83 -0.78 14.38
N PRO A 152 1.27 -1.43 15.47
CA PRO A 152 2.43 -0.99 16.22
C PRO A 152 3.72 -1.16 15.39
N PHE A 153 4.68 -0.26 15.60
CA PHE A 153 6.03 -0.43 15.08
C PHE A 153 6.74 -1.57 15.82
N GLU A 154 7.78 -2.12 15.19
CA GLU A 154 8.66 -3.17 15.77
C GLU A 154 7.90 -4.40 16.26
N THR A 155 6.72 -4.64 15.68
CA THR A 155 5.84 -5.75 16.01
C THR A 155 5.50 -6.48 14.73
N GLN A 156 5.55 -7.81 14.80
CA GLN A 156 5.16 -8.66 13.68
C GLN A 156 3.64 -8.61 13.46
N PHE A 157 3.24 -8.57 12.20
CA PHE A 157 1.86 -8.68 11.76
C PHE A 157 1.81 -9.27 10.36
N TYR A 158 0.60 -9.54 9.87
CA TYR A 158 0.37 -10.18 8.60
C TYR A 158 -0.50 -9.34 7.68
N LEU A 159 -0.30 -9.53 6.38
CA LEU A 159 -1.10 -8.94 5.34
C LEU A 159 -1.55 -10.02 4.37
N SER A 160 -2.85 -10.34 4.39
CA SER A 160 -3.47 -11.23 3.42
C SER A 160 -4.16 -10.43 2.31
N MET A 161 -3.92 -10.83 1.07
CA MET A 161 -4.52 -10.23 -0.12
C MET A 161 -5.30 -11.29 -0.88
N SER A 162 -6.54 -10.98 -1.26
CA SER A 162 -7.38 -11.79 -2.15
C SER A 162 -7.62 -11.04 -3.44
N VAL A 163 -7.26 -11.64 -4.58
CA VAL A 163 -7.51 -11.08 -5.90
C VAL A 163 -9.00 -11.17 -6.22
N ASN A 164 -9.62 -10.06 -6.59
CA ASN A 164 -11.01 -10.01 -7.05
C ASN A 164 -11.07 -10.25 -8.56
N LYS A 165 -10.22 -9.56 -9.31
CA LYS A 165 -10.08 -9.67 -10.77
C LYS A 165 -8.76 -9.05 -11.21
N ASN A 166 -8.22 -9.52 -12.33
CA ASN A 166 -7.06 -8.91 -12.96
C ASN A 166 -7.16 -8.98 -14.49
N SER A 167 -6.40 -8.12 -15.15
CA SER A 167 -6.19 -8.09 -16.59
C SER A 167 -4.75 -7.64 -16.87
N ALA A 168 -4.37 -7.55 -18.14
CA ALA A 168 -3.06 -7.02 -18.53
C ALA A 168 -2.80 -5.56 -18.09
N THR A 169 -3.84 -4.81 -17.71
CA THR A 169 -3.76 -3.37 -17.42
C THR A 169 -4.33 -2.96 -16.07
N ALA A 170 -4.92 -3.89 -15.31
CA ALA A 170 -5.51 -3.59 -14.01
C ALA A 170 -5.48 -4.81 -13.07
N LEU A 171 -5.39 -4.54 -11.77
CA LEU A 171 -5.58 -5.51 -10.70
C LEU A 171 -6.54 -4.91 -9.68
N SER A 172 -7.55 -5.67 -9.29
CA SER A 172 -8.41 -5.37 -8.14
C SER A 172 -8.31 -6.47 -7.10
N ALA A 173 -8.18 -6.07 -5.83
CA ALA A 173 -8.01 -6.98 -4.71
C ALA A 173 -8.66 -6.44 -3.42
N ASN A 174 -8.90 -7.35 -2.48
CA ASN A 174 -9.19 -7.04 -1.08
C ASN A 174 -7.95 -7.34 -0.25
N LEU A 175 -7.65 -6.49 0.73
CA LEU A 175 -6.46 -6.58 1.58
C LEU A 175 -6.85 -6.49 3.04
N PHE A 176 -6.22 -7.32 3.86
CA PHE A 176 -6.51 -7.46 5.28
C PHE A 176 -5.19 -7.41 6.04
N LEU A 177 -5.03 -6.41 6.90
CA LEU A 177 -3.91 -6.34 7.83
C LEU A 177 -4.40 -6.89 9.17
N HIS A 178 -3.72 -7.89 9.72
CA HIS A 178 -4.16 -8.57 10.94
C HIS A 178 -2.98 -9.10 11.77
N ASP A 179 -3.21 -9.41 13.03
CA ASP A 179 -2.26 -10.19 13.83
C ASP A 179 -2.36 -11.69 13.51
N GLU A 180 -1.55 -12.51 14.18
CA GLU A 180 -1.50 -13.96 13.97
C GLU A 180 -2.86 -14.65 14.20
N GLN A 181 -3.68 -14.11 15.11
CA GLN A 181 -5.02 -14.64 15.41
C GLN A 181 -6.09 -14.13 14.43
N GLY A 182 -5.74 -13.25 13.49
CA GLY A 182 -6.67 -12.66 12.53
C GLY A 182 -7.37 -11.42 12.99
N LEU A 183 -7.05 -10.89 14.16
CA LEU A 183 -7.69 -9.68 14.66
C LEU A 183 -7.21 -8.49 13.84
N MET A 184 -8.14 -7.88 13.09
CA MET A 184 -7.79 -6.94 12.04
C MET A 184 -7.26 -5.61 12.59
N TYR A 185 -6.21 -5.09 11.97
CA TYR A 185 -5.81 -3.69 12.07
C TYR A 185 -6.60 -2.81 11.13
N ALA A 186 -6.73 -3.25 9.88
CA ALA A 186 -7.47 -2.58 8.83
C ALA A 186 -7.90 -3.57 7.75
N ARG A 187 -8.95 -3.23 7.01
CA ARG A 187 -9.28 -3.89 5.74
C ARG A 187 -9.50 -2.88 4.65
N ILE A 188 -9.08 -3.25 3.44
CA ILE A 188 -9.17 -2.45 2.23
C ILE A 188 -9.93 -3.28 1.22
N LEU A 189 -11.12 -2.83 0.83
CA LEU A 189 -12.01 -3.54 -0.09
C LEU A 189 -12.04 -2.81 -1.43
N GLY A 190 -12.00 -3.59 -2.51
CA GLY A 190 -12.03 -3.05 -3.87
C GLY A 190 -10.85 -2.12 -4.17
N ALA A 191 -9.66 -2.39 -3.61
CA ALA A 191 -8.45 -1.68 -4.03
C ALA A 191 -8.20 -1.99 -5.50
N GLU A 192 -7.84 -0.97 -6.27
CA GLU A 192 -7.54 -1.10 -7.69
C GLU A 192 -6.23 -0.39 -8.01
N VAL A 193 -5.38 -1.07 -8.78
CA VAL A 193 -4.15 -0.50 -9.33
C VAL A 193 -4.17 -0.65 -10.84
N THR A 194 -3.63 0.34 -11.54
CA THR A 194 -3.32 0.22 -12.97
C THR A 194 -1.99 -0.51 -13.13
N LEU A 195 -1.91 -1.38 -14.13
CA LEU A 195 -0.70 -2.14 -14.48
C LEU A 195 -0.12 -1.60 -15.79
N SER A 196 1.18 -1.35 -15.81
CA SER A 196 1.88 -0.98 -17.05
C SER A 196 3.34 -1.36 -17.01
N LYS A 197 3.82 -2.00 -18.10
CA LYS A 197 5.24 -2.25 -18.33
C LYS A 197 6.06 -0.97 -18.47
N SER A 198 5.44 0.16 -18.86
CA SER A 198 6.15 1.44 -18.93
C SER A 198 6.60 1.94 -17.55
N LEU A 199 5.93 1.51 -16.48
CA LEU A 199 6.29 1.84 -15.10
C LEU A 199 7.56 1.11 -14.64
N ASN A 200 7.92 -0.02 -15.28
CA ASN A 200 9.11 -0.81 -14.91
C ASN A 200 10.40 0.03 -15.00
N ALA A 201 10.47 0.96 -15.96
CA ALA A 201 11.60 1.87 -16.13
C ALA A 201 11.69 2.95 -15.03
N LEU A 202 10.59 3.22 -14.32
CA LEU A 202 10.53 4.17 -13.21
C LEU A 202 10.87 3.52 -11.87
N PHE A 203 10.53 2.24 -11.68
CA PHE A 203 10.69 1.53 -10.41
C PHE A 203 11.95 0.66 -10.34
N GLY A 204 12.38 0.08 -11.48
CA GLY A 204 13.54 -0.80 -11.51
C GLY A 204 14.85 -0.05 -11.25
N LYS A 205 15.82 -0.74 -10.65
CA LYS A 205 17.20 -0.22 -10.59
C LYS A 205 17.69 0.05 -12.01
N LYS A 206 18.10 1.29 -12.28
CA LYS A 206 18.90 1.58 -13.48
C LYS A 206 20.16 0.73 -13.38
N SER A 207 20.31 -0.27 -14.25
CA SER A 207 21.58 -0.96 -14.42
C SER A 207 22.65 0.11 -14.63
N SER A 208 23.65 0.18 -13.73
CA SER A 208 24.82 1.02 -13.92
C SER A 208 25.37 0.70 -15.31
N LYS A 209 25.48 1.70 -16.20
CA LYS A 209 26.15 1.52 -17.48
C LYS A 209 27.51 0.86 -17.21
N PRO A 210 27.91 -0.18 -17.96
CA PRO A 210 29.26 -0.69 -17.83
C PRO A 210 30.21 0.47 -18.13
N GLY A 211 30.98 0.87 -17.11
CA GLY A 211 32.03 1.87 -17.29
C GLY A 211 32.92 1.39 -18.42
N LYS A 212 33.12 2.25 -19.44
CA LYS A 212 34.14 1.98 -20.45
C LYS A 212 35.47 1.84 -19.72
N SER A 213 35.95 0.60 -19.59
CA SER A 213 37.31 0.34 -19.17
C SER A 213 38.23 0.98 -20.20
N ARG A 214 38.75 2.17 -19.87
CA ARG A 214 39.98 2.68 -20.44
C ARG A 214 41.09 2.10 -19.60
N ILE A 215 41.57 0.92 -19.99
CA ILE A 215 42.93 0.53 -19.67
C ILE A 215 43.65 0.43 -21.01
N ARG A 216 44.49 1.44 -21.23
CA ARG A 216 45.59 1.41 -22.19
C ARG A 216 46.74 0.67 -21.49
N ASN A 217 47.21 -0.42 -22.09
CA ASN A 217 48.56 -0.58 -22.62
C ASN A 217 48.64 -1.97 -23.25
#